data_AF-A0A7J7KIK9-F1
#
_entry.id   AF-A0A7J7KIK9-F1
#
_cell.length_a   1.000
_cell.length_b   1.000
_cell.length_c   1.000
_cell.angle_alpha   90.00
_cell.angle_beta   90.00
_cell.angle_gamma   90.00
#
_symmetry.space_group_name_H-M   'P 1'
#
loop_
_entity.id
_entity.type
_entity.pdbx_description
1 polymer ?
#
loop_
_entity_poly.entity_id
_entity_poly.type
_entity_poly.pdbx_seq_one_letter_code
_entity_poly.pdbx_strand_id
1 'polypeptide(L)'
;MISTFNLAKLANNDTGNVRPANICEKAGVEMAQVKKAEKSRVHAKQRRTDESKEICEIADLLPLPRNVTKRLDKASILRLAITFLKLRNYIGSDKDAFEELNSDIGEGT
;
A
#
# COMPACT_ATOMS: atom_id res chain seq x y z
N MET A 1 -58.49 44.97 -7.82
CA MET A 1 -58.42 46.40 -7.47
C MET A 1 -58.57 46.57 -5.96
N ILE A 2 -57.49 46.33 -5.20
CA ILE A 2 -57.24 46.86 -3.85
C ILE A 2 -55.70 46.94 -3.81
N SER A 3 -55.10 48.09 -4.06
CA SER A 3 -54.93 49.27 -3.20
C SER A 3 -53.62 49.19 -2.41
N THR A 4 -52.97 50.35 -2.38
CA THR A 4 -51.80 50.76 -1.60
C THR A 4 -50.44 50.14 -1.95
N PHE A 5 -49.85 50.69 -3.01
CA PHE A 5 -48.47 51.15 -2.89
C PHE A 5 -48.35 52.04 -1.65
N ASN A 6 -47.62 51.59 -0.63
CA ASN A 6 -47.15 52.46 0.45
C ASN A 6 -45.75 52.04 0.89
N LEU A 7 -44.78 52.75 0.28
CA LEU A 7 -43.73 53.51 0.95
C LEU A 7 -43.45 53.15 2.42
N ALA A 8 -42.37 52.40 2.67
CA ALA A 8 -41.41 52.65 3.76
C ALA A 8 -40.44 51.47 3.89
N LYS A 9 -39.23 51.62 3.33
CA LYS A 9 -38.06 51.35 4.17
C LYS A 9 -36.92 52.27 3.75
N LEU A 10 -36.87 53.37 4.50
CA LEU A 10 -35.75 54.28 4.57
C LEU A 10 -34.45 53.51 4.85
N ALA A 11 -33.40 54.01 4.22
CA ALA A 11 -32.01 54.05 4.67
C ALA A 11 -31.59 53.03 5.73
N ASN A 12 -30.66 52.15 5.36
CA ASN A 12 -29.51 51.89 6.22
C ASN A 12 -28.26 51.91 5.34
N ASN A 13 -27.60 53.06 5.36
CA ASN A 13 -26.16 53.10 5.28
C ASN A 13 -25.64 52.39 6.53
N ASP A 14 -25.31 51.12 6.42
CA ASP A 14 -24.38 50.46 7.33
C ASP A 14 -23.20 49.99 6.51
N THR A 15 -22.31 50.95 6.26
CA THR A 15 -20.86 50.71 6.25
C THR A 15 -20.47 50.08 7.58
N GLY A 16 -20.69 48.77 7.68
CA GLY A 16 -20.52 48.01 8.92
C GLY A 16 -19.74 46.73 8.68
N ASN A 17 -18.44 46.85 8.44
CA ASN A 17 -17.43 45.87 8.88
C ASN A 17 -17.61 44.41 8.39
N VAL A 18 -17.37 44.14 7.11
CA VAL A 18 -16.94 42.78 6.72
C VAL A 18 -15.48 42.65 7.11
N ARG A 19 -15.20 42.12 8.31
CA ARG A 19 -13.85 41.70 8.71
C ARG A 19 -13.29 40.75 7.65
N PRO A 20 -12.17 41.04 6.95
CA PRO A 20 -11.52 40.08 6.09
C PRO A 20 -10.63 39.16 6.94
N ALA A 21 -11.18 38.51 7.96
CA ALA A 21 -10.42 37.61 8.84
C ALA A 21 -10.44 36.14 8.36
N ASN A 22 -11.37 35.77 7.47
CA ASN A 22 -11.67 34.36 7.17
C ASN A 22 -11.02 33.82 5.87
N ILE A 23 -10.36 34.68 5.07
CA ILE A 23 -9.69 34.26 3.83
C ILE A 23 -8.26 33.75 4.13
N CYS A 24 -7.57 34.38 5.08
CA CYS A 24 -6.22 33.99 5.49
C CYS A 24 -6.20 32.61 6.20
N GLU A 25 -7.19 32.33 7.04
CA GLU A 25 -7.27 31.06 7.78
C GLU A 25 -7.63 29.87 6.88
N LYS A 26 -8.54 30.05 5.90
CA LYS A 26 -8.87 29.01 4.91
C LYS A 26 -7.68 28.60 4.06
N ALA A 27 -6.87 29.56 3.60
CA ALA A 27 -5.65 29.27 2.84
C ALA A 27 -4.60 28.50 3.67
N GLY A 28 -4.48 28.80 4.97
CA GLY A 28 -3.58 28.10 5.89
C GLY A 28 -3.98 26.63 6.14
N VAL A 29 -5.27 26.37 6.33
CA VAL A 29 -5.80 25.01 6.55
C VAL A 29 -5.73 24.18 5.26
N GLU A 30 -6.07 24.76 4.11
CA GLU A 30 -5.98 24.09 2.81
C GLU A 30 -4.53 23.69 2.48
N MET A 31 -3.56 24.58 2.69
CA MET A 31 -2.15 24.26 2.51
C MET A 31 -1.64 23.18 3.47
N ALA A 32 -2.13 23.13 4.70
CA ALA A 32 -1.79 22.08 5.66
C ALA A 32 -2.40 20.72 5.25
N GLN A 33 -3.63 20.72 4.73
CA GLN A 33 -4.30 19.53 4.21
C GLN A 33 -3.61 18.98 2.96
N VAL A 34 -3.24 19.85 2.02
CA VAL A 34 -2.47 19.49 0.83
C VAL A 34 -1.12 18.88 1.23
N LYS A 35 -0.40 19.47 2.18
CA LYS A 35 0.87 18.92 2.70
C LYS A 35 0.68 17.55 3.37
N LYS A 36 -0.40 17.34 4.13
CA LYS A 36 -0.69 16.06 4.78
C LYS A 36 -1.06 14.98 3.74
N ALA A 37 -1.89 15.33 2.76
CA ALA A 37 -2.26 14.45 1.66
C ALA A 37 -1.03 14.07 0.83
N GLU A 38 -0.14 15.02 0.55
CA GLU A 38 1.11 14.81 -0.18
C GLU A 38 2.08 13.90 0.58
N LYS A 39 2.25 14.10 1.90
CA LYS A 39 3.04 13.18 2.75
C LYS A 39 2.46 11.77 2.70
N SER A 40 1.15 11.61 2.86
CA SER A 40 0.48 10.30 2.78
C SER A 40 0.71 9.64 1.41
N ARG A 41 0.62 10.42 0.32
CA ARG A 41 0.87 9.95 -1.05
C ARG A 41 2.30 9.44 -1.22
N VAL A 42 3.29 10.19 -0.74
CA VAL A 42 4.71 9.79 -0.78
C VAL A 42 4.91 8.52 0.05
N HIS A 43 4.37 8.44 1.27
CA HIS A 43 4.45 7.24 2.09
C HIS A 43 3.81 6.02 1.42
N ALA A 44 2.64 6.17 0.79
CA ALA A 44 2.00 5.08 0.06
C ALA A 44 2.82 4.63 -1.15
N LYS A 45 3.42 5.57 -1.89
CA LYS A 45 4.32 5.26 -3.01
C LYS A 45 5.59 4.55 -2.54
N GLN A 46 6.17 5.01 -1.43
CA GLN A 46 7.35 4.40 -0.83
C GLN A 46 7.06 2.94 -0.47
N ARG A 47 5.95 2.68 0.25
CA ARG A 47 5.50 1.31 0.57
C ARG A 47 5.37 0.42 -0.67
N ARG A 48 4.75 0.91 -1.74
CA ARG A 48 4.62 0.17 -3.01
C ARG A 48 5.97 -0.11 -3.69
N THR A 49 6.93 0.77 -3.52
CA THR A 49 8.28 0.62 -4.09
C THR A 49 9.07 -0.40 -3.28
N ASP A 50 9.00 -0.31 -1.95
CA ASP A 50 9.68 -1.22 -1.02
C ASP A 50 9.16 -2.66 -1.17
N GLU A 51 7.83 -2.86 -1.13
CA GLU A 51 7.25 -4.21 -1.34
C GLU A 51 7.61 -4.78 -2.72
N SER A 52 7.72 -3.93 -3.75
CA SER A 52 8.13 -4.36 -5.09
C SER A 52 9.58 -4.82 -5.11
N LYS A 53 10.45 -4.11 -4.38
CA LYS A 53 11.86 -4.45 -4.23
C LYS A 53 12.02 -5.78 -3.48
N GLU A 54 11.32 -5.95 -2.36
CA GLU A 54 11.32 -7.20 -1.58
C GLU A 54 10.85 -8.39 -2.43
N ILE A 55 9.78 -8.23 -3.23
CA ILE A 55 9.32 -9.29 -4.14
C ILE A 55 10.39 -9.64 -5.20
N CYS A 56 11.12 -8.65 -5.72
CA CYS A 56 12.22 -8.89 -6.64
C CYS A 56 13.38 -9.63 -5.96
N GLU A 57 13.72 -9.28 -4.71
CA GLU A 57 14.73 -10.01 -3.93
C GLU A 57 14.33 -11.47 -3.71
N ILE A 58 13.06 -11.73 -3.38
CA ILE A 58 12.52 -13.10 -3.29
C ILE A 58 12.67 -13.84 -4.63
N ALA A 59 12.40 -13.17 -5.75
CA ALA A 59 12.52 -13.76 -7.08
C ALA A 59 13.97 -14.18 -7.43
N ASP A 60 14.95 -13.43 -6.94
CA ASP A 60 16.37 -13.72 -7.13
C ASP A 60 16.87 -14.89 -6.27
N LEU A 61 16.16 -15.23 -5.19
CA LEU A 61 16.47 -16.37 -4.31
C LEU A 61 15.88 -17.69 -4.82
N LEU A 62 14.94 -17.65 -5.78
CA LEU A 62 14.39 -18.87 -6.35
C LEU A 62 15.45 -19.62 -7.18
N PRO A 63 15.40 -20.96 -7.23
CA PRO A 63 16.32 -21.78 -8.03
C PRO A 63 15.95 -21.74 -9.53
N LEU A 64 15.80 -20.53 -10.08
CA LEU A 64 15.40 -20.26 -11.45
C LEU A 64 16.35 -19.21 -12.04
N PRO A 65 16.64 -19.27 -13.34
CA PRO A 65 17.52 -18.28 -13.95
C PRO A 65 16.83 -16.90 -13.99
N ARG A 66 17.60 -15.83 -13.73
CA ARG A 66 17.07 -14.45 -13.55
C ARG A 66 16.27 -13.93 -14.74
N ASN A 67 16.55 -14.40 -15.95
CA ASN A 67 15.81 -14.03 -17.17
C ASN A 67 14.36 -14.53 -17.15
N VAL A 68 14.10 -15.67 -16.49
CA VAL A 68 12.76 -16.22 -16.34
C VAL A 68 12.03 -15.49 -15.23
N THR A 69 12.65 -15.32 -14.06
CA THR A 69 12.00 -14.70 -12.88
C THR A 69 11.60 -13.25 -13.13
N LYS A 70 12.39 -12.48 -13.88
CA LYS A 70 12.05 -11.10 -14.31
C LYS A 70 10.80 -10.99 -15.18
N ARG A 71 10.44 -12.05 -15.90
CA ARG A 71 9.24 -12.09 -16.77
C ARG A 71 7.99 -12.55 -16.04
N LEU A 72 8.12 -13.02 -14.79
CA LEU A 72 6.98 -13.47 -14.00
C LEU A 72 6.25 -12.30 -13.37
N ASP A 73 4.94 -12.42 -13.27
CA ASP A 73 4.14 -11.50 -12.47
C ASP A 73 4.39 -11.70 -10.97
N LYS A 74 4.16 -10.64 -10.19
CA LYS A 74 4.38 -10.64 -8.72
C LYS A 74 3.64 -11.77 -8.01
N ALA A 75 2.42 -12.11 -8.44
CA ALA A 75 1.64 -13.15 -7.80
C ALA A 75 2.20 -14.55 -8.11
N SER A 76 2.69 -14.78 -9.32
CA SER A 76 3.36 -16.02 -9.68
C SER A 76 4.69 -16.20 -8.94
N ILE A 77 5.47 -15.13 -8.73
CA ILE A 77 6.68 -15.17 -7.89
C ILE A 77 6.35 -15.65 -6.47
N LEU A 78 5.33 -15.05 -5.83
CA LEU A 78 4.91 -15.42 -4.48
C LEU A 78 4.37 -16.87 -4.42
N ARG A 79 3.57 -17.28 -5.40
CA ARG A 79 3.07 -18.67 -5.50
C ARG A 79 4.23 -19.66 -5.60
N LEU A 80 5.22 -19.40 -6.46
CA LEU A 80 6.41 -20.25 -6.60
C LEU A 80 7.24 -20.27 -5.32
N ALA A 81 7.45 -19.12 -4.66
CA ALA A 81 8.18 -19.05 -3.40
C ALA A 81 7.52 -19.88 -2.30
N ILE A 82 6.20 -19.76 -2.12
CA ILE A 82 5.45 -20.56 -1.13
C ILE A 82 5.57 -22.05 -1.45
N THR A 83 5.34 -22.45 -2.71
CA THR A 83 5.45 -23.84 -3.14
C THR A 83 6.87 -24.39 -2.96
N PHE A 84 7.90 -23.60 -3.27
CA PHE A 84 9.29 -23.97 -3.10
C PHE A 84 9.64 -24.23 -1.63
N LEU A 85 9.22 -23.35 -0.72
CA LEU A 85 9.43 -23.54 0.71
C LEU A 85 8.69 -24.78 1.24
N LYS A 86 7.43 -24.99 0.81
CA LYS A 86 6.65 -26.19 1.16
C LYS A 86 7.30 -27.47 0.66
N LEU A 87 7.77 -27.47 -0.59
CA LEU A 87 8.43 -28.62 -1.19
C LEU A 87 9.78 -28.91 -0.50
N ARG A 88 10.56 -27.87 -0.17
CA ARG A 88 11.80 -28.03 0.59
C ARG A 88 11.54 -28.61 1.98
N ASN A 89 10.46 -28.18 2.64
CA ASN A 89 10.05 -28.76 3.91
C ASN A 89 9.61 -30.21 3.74
N TYR A 90 8.78 -30.51 2.74
CA TYR A 90 8.32 -31.87 2.44
C TYR A 90 9.48 -32.83 2.16
N ILE A 91 10.36 -32.48 1.21
CA ILE A 91 11.57 -33.26 0.90
C ILE A 91 12.52 -33.33 2.12
N GLY A 92 12.59 -32.27 2.93
CA GLY A 92 13.42 -32.21 4.12
C GLY A 92 12.91 -33.10 5.26
N SER A 93 11.61 -33.11 5.52
CA SER A 93 10.96 -34.03 6.46
C SER A 93 11.01 -35.47 5.96
N ASP A 94 10.98 -35.67 4.63
CA ASP A 94 11.22 -36.97 4.03
C ASP A 94 12.69 -37.40 4.15
N LYS A 95 13.66 -36.51 4.40
CA LYS A 95 15.03 -36.95 4.74
C LYS A 95 15.08 -37.61 6.11
N ASP A 96 14.35 -37.07 7.08
CA ASP A 96 14.21 -37.70 8.39
C ASP A 96 13.48 -39.06 8.27
N ALA A 97 12.51 -39.19 7.35
CA ALA A 97 11.80 -40.44 7.11
C ALA A 97 12.57 -41.45 6.22
N PHE A 98 13.44 -41.00 5.32
CA PHE A 98 14.20 -41.86 4.40
C PHE A 98 15.55 -42.31 5.00
N GLU A 99 16.10 -41.58 5.98
CA GLU A 99 17.27 -42.00 6.74
C GLU A 99 16.90 -43.09 7.77
N GLU A 100 15.67 -43.06 8.33
CA GLU A 100 15.12 -44.12 9.20
C GLU A 100 14.83 -45.43 8.43
N LEU A 101 14.53 -45.38 7.13
CA LEU A 101 14.33 -46.58 6.29
C LEU A 101 15.62 -47.14 5.67
N ASN A 102 16.72 -46.39 5.69
CA ASN A 102 18.01 -46.85 5.18
C ASN A 102 18.98 -47.34 6.27
N SER A 103 18.70 -47.09 7.56
CA SER A 103 19.52 -47.65 8.65
C SER A 103 19.24 -49.13 8.96
N ASP A 104 18.09 -49.66 8.55
CA ASP A 104 17.66 -51.03 8.89
C ASP A 104 18.09 -52.13 7.88
N ILE A 105 18.85 -51.78 6.82
CA ILE A 105 19.26 -52.76 5.78
C ILE A 105 20.73 -53.21 5.94
N GLY A 106 21.43 -52.83 7.00
CA GLY A 106 22.87 -53.06 7.12
C GLY A 106 23.34 -53.64 8.45
N GLU A 107 23.07 -54.91 8.74
CA GLU A 107 24.00 -55.81 9.44
C GLU A 107 23.57 -57.27 9.30
N GLY A 108 24.32 -58.04 8.51
CA GLY A 108 23.99 -59.42 8.16
C GLY A 108 25.08 -60.11 7.35
N THR A 109 26.30 -60.12 7.87
CA THR A 109 27.33 -61.16 7.60
C THR A 109 28.23 -61.31 8.81
#